data_AF-A0A8S2SV61-F1
#
_entry.id   AF-A0A8S2SV61-F1
#
_cell.length_a   1.000
_cell.length_b   1.000
_cell.length_c   1.000
_cell.angle_alpha   90.00
_cell.angle_beta   90.00
_cell.angle_gamma   90.00
#
_symmetry.space_group_name_H-M   'P 1'
#
loop_
_entity.id
_entity.type
_entity.pdbx_description
1 polymer ?
#
loop_
_entity_poly.entity_id
_entity_poly.type
_entity_poly.pdbx_seq_one_letter_code
_entity_poly.pdbx_strand_id
1 'polypeptide(L)'
;MAIKEDSLMLLGSYFSKATNIQQVLDQFLTPLFTFVLNDYRDCHPEARESEVLNMLATLINKAENRITNRISDIFDLTFEHTLHMIDKNFEDYPDHRKNFYILLQSVINV
;
A
#
# COMPACT_ATOMS: atom_id res chain seq x y z
N MET A 1 14.41 -0.34 7.95
CA MET A 1 14.74 -0.55 6.52
C MET A 1 14.58 -2.03 6.21
N ALA A 2 15.60 -2.90 6.21
CA ALA A 2 15.41 -4.31 5.76
C ALA A 2 14.26 -5.08 6.47
N ILE A 3 14.20 -5.08 7.81
CA ILE A 3 13.17 -5.88 8.54
C ILE A 3 11.74 -5.43 8.23
N LYS A 4 11.50 -4.12 8.10
CA LYS A 4 10.15 -3.58 7.84
C LYS A 4 9.73 -3.90 6.41
N GLU A 5 10.63 -3.68 5.46
CA GLU A 5 10.44 -4.02 4.05
C GLU A 5 10.19 -5.52 3.86
N ASP A 6 11.03 -6.39 4.45
CA ASP A 6 10.86 -7.85 4.42
C ASP A 6 9.52 -8.31 5.01
N SER A 7 9.09 -7.67 6.10
CA SER A 7 7.78 -7.94 6.72
C SER A 7 6.63 -7.56 5.80
N LEU A 8 6.72 -6.42 5.10
CA LEU A 8 5.73 -5.97 4.12
C LEU A 8 5.68 -6.89 2.89
N MET A 9 6.85 -7.30 2.37
CA MET A 9 6.94 -8.27 1.27
C MET A 9 6.32 -9.61 1.65
N LEU A 10 6.54 -10.08 2.89
CA LEU A 10 5.93 -11.30 3.40
C LEU A 10 4.40 -11.16 3.47
N LEU A 11 3.89 -10.03 3.97
CA LEU A 11 2.45 -9.75 4.01
C LEU A 11 1.83 -9.68 2.61
N GLY A 12 2.46 -8.97 1.67
CA GLY A 12 2.02 -8.93 0.27
C GLY A 12 2.01 -10.32 -0.38
N SER A 13 3.06 -11.11 -0.14
CA SER A 13 3.14 -12.50 -0.58
C SER A 13 2.03 -13.37 0.02
N TYR A 14 1.71 -13.17 1.30
CA TYR A 14 0.61 -13.86 1.96
C TYR A 14 -0.74 -13.48 1.35
N PHE A 15 -1.02 -12.18 1.16
CA PHE A 15 -2.26 -11.71 0.54
C PHE A 15 -2.45 -12.27 -0.87
N SER A 16 -1.42 -12.24 -1.72
CA SER A 16 -1.50 -12.76 -3.10
C SER A 16 -1.92 -14.23 -3.15
N LYS A 17 -1.45 -15.04 -2.20
CA LYS A 17 -1.70 -16.49 -2.12
C LYS A 17 -2.93 -16.86 -1.28
N ALA A 18 -3.58 -15.91 -0.62
CA ALA A 18 -4.73 -16.18 0.22
C ALA A 18 -5.88 -16.81 -0.58
N THR A 19 -6.46 -17.89 -0.05
CA THR A 19 -7.63 -18.56 -0.65
C THR A 19 -8.95 -17.99 -0.15
N ASN A 20 -8.98 -17.52 1.11
CA ASN A 20 -10.12 -16.84 1.70
C ASN A 20 -9.82 -15.35 1.92
N ILE A 21 -10.08 -14.54 0.90
CA ILE A 21 -9.80 -13.10 0.96
C ILE A 21 -10.68 -12.36 1.97
N GLN A 22 -11.91 -12.82 2.22
CA GLN A 22 -12.78 -12.15 3.20
C GLN A 22 -12.18 -12.23 4.61
N GLN A 23 -11.70 -13.42 4.99
CA GLN A 23 -11.03 -13.60 6.28
C GLN A 23 -9.79 -12.71 6.40
N VAL A 24 -9.02 -12.55 5.32
CA VAL A 24 -7.87 -11.65 5.30
C VAL A 24 -8.32 -10.21 5.54
N LEU A 25 -9.37 -9.74 4.88
CA LEU A 25 -9.89 -8.39 5.07
C LEU A 25 -10.36 -8.17 6.52
N ASP A 26 -11.11 -9.12 7.08
CA ASP A 26 -11.65 -9.04 8.44
C ASP A 26 -10.54 -9.00 9.51
N GLN A 27 -9.46 -9.75 9.30
CA GLN A 27 -8.36 -9.86 10.27
C GLN A 27 -7.30 -8.76 10.10
N PHE A 28 -7.00 -8.35 8.86
CA PHE A 28 -5.85 -7.51 8.57
C PHE A 28 -6.17 -6.05 8.27
N LEU A 29 -7.41 -5.68 7.89
CA LEU A 29 -7.69 -4.27 7.55
C LEU A 29 -7.43 -3.34 8.75
N THR A 30 -8.02 -3.60 9.91
CA THR A 30 -7.84 -2.75 11.09
C THR A 30 -6.36 -2.56 11.49
N PRO A 31 -5.54 -3.62 11.65
CA PRO A 31 -4.12 -3.44 11.97
C PRO A 31 -3.33 -2.80 10.83
N LEU A 32 -3.65 -3.08 9.57
CA LEU A 32 -2.98 -2.47 8.42
C LEU A 32 -3.18 -0.95 8.40
N PHE A 33 -4.41 -0.48 8.62
CA PHE A 33 -4.70 0.95 8.74
C PHE A 33 -4.00 1.57 9.96
N THR A 34 -4.12 0.92 11.12
CA THR A 34 -3.62 1.46 12.40
C THR A 34 -2.10 1.56 12.44
N PHE A 35 -1.39 0.52 12.00
CA PHE A 35 0.05 0.39 12.22
C PHE A 35 0.90 0.58 10.97
N VAL A 36 0.34 0.37 9.77
CA VAL A 36 1.10 0.50 8.52
C VAL A 36 0.77 1.81 7.82
N LEU A 37 -0.51 2.09 7.58
CA LEU A 37 -0.90 3.25 6.79
C LEU A 37 -0.78 4.57 7.57
N ASN A 38 -1.20 4.59 8.83
CA ASN A 38 -0.97 5.78 9.67
C ASN A 38 0.54 6.04 9.87
N ASP A 39 1.34 5.01 10.09
CA ASP A 39 2.80 5.17 10.19
C ASP A 39 3.41 5.68 8.88
N TYR A 40 2.98 5.15 7.73
CA TYR A 40 3.37 5.65 6.41
C TYR A 40 3.03 7.14 6.25
N ARG A 41 1.82 7.56 6.64
CA ARG A 41 1.38 8.96 6.61
C ARG A 41 2.28 9.85 7.48
N ASP A 42 2.44 9.46 8.74
CA ASP A 42 2.98 10.30 9.81
C ASP A 42 4.52 10.35 9.82
N CYS A 43 5.19 9.34 9.26
CA CYS A 43 6.65 9.31 9.21
C CYS A 43 7.24 10.31 8.19
N HIS A 44 8.51 10.65 8.39
CA HIS A 44 9.27 11.50 7.47
C HIS A 44 9.37 10.85 6.06
N PRO A 45 9.36 11.60 4.95
CA PRO A 45 9.46 11.06 3.59
C PRO A 45 10.56 10.01 3.40
N GLU A 46 11.75 10.24 3.97
CA GLU A 46 12.88 9.31 3.87
C GLU A 46 12.69 8.00 4.64
N ALA A 47 11.76 7.95 5.60
CA ALA A 47 11.43 6.77 6.38
C ALA A 47 10.22 6.00 5.82
N ARG A 48 9.54 6.54 4.79
CA ARG A 48 8.41 5.88 4.13
C ARG A 48 8.92 4.71 3.28
N GLU A 49 8.42 3.52 3.57
CA GLU A 49 8.79 2.31 2.81
C GLU A 49 7.91 2.20 1.55
N SER A 50 8.52 2.19 0.36
CA SER A 50 7.79 2.08 -0.93
C SER A 50 6.97 0.80 -1.04
N GLU A 51 7.37 -0.26 -0.34
CA GLU A 51 6.73 -1.57 -0.35
C GLU A 51 5.31 -1.55 0.24
N VAL A 52 4.97 -0.54 1.06
CA VAL A 52 3.58 -0.34 1.53
C VAL A 52 2.63 -0.18 0.33
N LEU A 53 3.03 0.56 -0.69
CA LEU A 53 2.22 0.82 -1.89
C LEU A 53 2.05 -0.45 -2.73
N ASN A 54 3.12 -1.24 -2.89
CA ASN A 54 3.10 -2.49 -3.65
C ASN A 54 2.26 -3.57 -2.96
N MET A 55 2.37 -3.68 -1.63
CA MET A 55 1.54 -4.55 -0.81
C MET A 55 0.06 -4.17 -0.92
N LEU A 56 -0.27 -2.87 -0.86
CA LEU A 56 -1.64 -2.37 -1.06
C LEU A 56 -2.19 -2.72 -2.44
N ALA A 57 -1.39 -2.50 -3.49
CA ALA A 57 -1.78 -2.86 -4.86
C ALA A 57 -2.07 -4.37 -4.98
N THR A 58 -1.23 -5.20 -4.37
CA THR A 58 -1.43 -6.64 -4.30
C THR A 58 -2.72 -7.03 -3.58
N LEU A 59 -3.01 -6.38 -2.44
CA LEU A 59 -4.24 -6.61 -1.69
C LEU A 59 -5.47 -6.19 -2.50
N ILE A 60 -5.43 -5.03 -3.18
CA ILE A 60 -6.53 -4.51 -3.99
C ILE A 60 -6.83 -5.44 -5.16
N ASN A 61 -5.80 -5.83 -5.92
CA ASN A 61 -5.97 -6.80 -7.02
C ASN A 61 -6.56 -8.13 -6.53
N LYS A 62 -6.20 -8.55 -5.31
CA LYS A 62 -6.68 -9.81 -4.74
C LYS A 62 -8.12 -9.72 -4.21
N ALA A 63 -8.47 -8.59 -3.61
CA ALA A 63 -9.76 -8.37 -2.99
C ALA A 63 -10.85 -7.93 -3.98
N GLU A 64 -10.44 -7.37 -5.13
CA GLU A 64 -11.35 -6.86 -6.16
C GLU A 64 -12.42 -5.96 -5.53
N ASN A 65 -13.69 -6.15 -5.89
CA ASN A 65 -14.82 -5.34 -5.43
C ASN A 65 -15.04 -5.36 -3.90
N ARG A 66 -14.41 -6.28 -3.15
CA ARG A 66 -14.60 -6.40 -1.70
C ARG A 66 -13.90 -5.31 -0.89
N ILE A 67 -12.93 -4.63 -1.49
CA ILE A 67 -12.17 -3.56 -0.82
C ILE A 67 -12.57 -2.16 -1.30
N THR A 68 -13.46 -2.04 -2.31
CA THR A 68 -13.82 -0.76 -2.95
C THR A 68 -14.26 0.31 -1.95
N ASN A 69 -15.01 -0.07 -0.91
CA ASN A 69 -15.47 0.84 0.14
C ASN A 69 -14.35 1.38 1.05
N ARG A 70 -13.15 0.79 1.00
CA ARG A 70 -11.97 1.22 1.76
C ARG A 70 -10.93 1.95 0.91
N ILE A 71 -11.10 2.01 -0.42
CA ILE A 71 -10.13 2.65 -1.32
C ILE A 71 -9.95 4.13 -0.98
N SER A 72 -11.03 4.85 -0.66
CA SER A 72 -10.94 6.26 -0.23
C SER A 72 -10.04 6.39 1.01
N ASP A 73 -10.29 5.58 2.04
CA ASP A 73 -9.48 5.61 3.27
C ASP A 73 -8.00 5.26 3.00
N ILE A 74 -7.71 4.34 2.07
CA ILE A 74 -6.33 4.01 1.67
C ILE A 74 -5.66 5.23 1.06
N PHE A 75 -6.35 5.93 0.15
CA PHE A 75 -5.82 7.10 -0.54
C PHE A 75 -5.65 8.30 0.39
N ASP A 76 -6.55 8.50 1.35
CA ASP A 76 -6.41 9.55 2.37
C ASP A 76 -5.11 9.41 3.18
N LEU A 77 -4.60 8.17 3.34
CA LEU A 77 -3.39 7.90 4.11
C LEU A 77 -2.11 7.81 3.26
N THR A 78 -2.23 7.71 1.93
CA THR A 78 -1.07 7.41 1.06
C THR A 78 -0.92 8.37 -0.12
N PHE A 79 -2.01 8.81 -0.76
CA PHE A 79 -1.95 9.41 -2.09
C PHE A 79 -1.17 10.72 -2.13
N GLU A 80 -1.61 11.73 -1.38
CA GLU A 80 -0.97 13.06 -1.37
C GLU A 80 0.45 12.97 -0.80
N HIS A 81 0.63 12.15 0.24
CA HIS A 81 1.92 11.96 0.91
C HIS A 81 2.97 11.34 0.00
N THR A 82 2.58 10.39 -0.86
CA THR A 82 3.47 9.84 -1.89
C THR A 82 3.66 10.80 -3.06
N LEU A 83 2.59 11.46 -3.53
CA LEU A 83 2.66 12.39 -4.66
C LEU A 83 3.65 13.52 -4.39
N HIS A 84 3.61 14.10 -3.18
CA HIS A 84 4.56 15.13 -2.76
C HIS A 84 6.03 14.70 -2.78
N MET A 85 6.32 13.40 -2.66
CA MET A 85 7.68 12.87 -2.78
C MET A 85 8.14 12.80 -4.24
N ILE A 86 7.25 12.35 -5.14
CA ILE A 86 7.62 11.98 -6.51
C ILE A 86 7.44 13.11 -7.53
N ASP A 87 6.76 14.21 -7.16
CA ASP A 87 6.44 15.35 -8.03
C ASP A 87 7.53 16.44 -8.05
N LYS A 88 8.54 16.35 -7.15
CA LYS A 88 9.61 17.38 -7.08
C LYS A 88 10.58 17.32 -8.26
N ASN A 89 10.95 16.12 -8.66
CA ASN A 89 11.79 15.84 -9.84
C ASN A 89 11.58 14.38 -10.28
N PHE A 90 12.18 14.03 -11.43
CA PHE A 90 12.05 12.70 -12.03
C PHE A 90 13.14 11.70 -11.60
N GLU A 91 13.97 12.03 -10.61
CA GLU A 91 15.10 11.18 -10.20
C GLU A 91 14.89 10.60 -8.80
N ASP A 92 14.30 11.39 -7.89
CA ASP A 92 14.08 10.99 -6.50
C ASP A 92 12.95 9.97 -6.35
N TYR A 93 13.10 9.11 -5.34
CA TYR A 93 12.12 8.09 -4.93
C TYR A 93 11.61 7.22 -6.10
N PRO A 94 12.49 6.59 -6.89
CA PRO A 94 12.10 5.83 -8.08
C PRO A 94 11.18 4.65 -7.73
N ASP A 95 11.40 3.97 -6.61
CA ASP A 95 10.58 2.85 -6.17
C ASP A 95 9.20 3.29 -5.69
N HIS A 96 9.10 4.39 -4.94
CA HIS A 96 7.81 4.98 -4.58
C HIS A 96 7.03 5.38 -5.83
N ARG A 97 7.70 6.01 -6.82
CA ARG A 97 7.04 6.39 -8.08
C ARG A 97 6.49 5.17 -8.81
N LYS A 98 7.30 4.13 -8.97
CA LYS A 98 6.88 2.88 -9.61
C LYS A 98 5.69 2.27 -8.87
N ASN A 99 5.79 2.09 -7.56
CA ASN A 99 4.75 1.42 -6.78
C ASN A 99 3.47 2.27 -6.63
N PHE A 100 3.59 3.60 -6.66
CA PHE A 100 2.46 4.50 -6.70
C PHE A 100 1.62 4.28 -7.96
N TYR A 101 2.25 4.22 -9.15
CA TYR A 101 1.52 3.95 -10.38
C TYR A 101 0.94 2.53 -10.43
N ILE A 102 1.64 1.54 -9.87
CA ILE A 102 1.09 0.18 -9.71
C ILE A 102 -0.17 0.21 -8.85
N LEU A 103 -0.16 0.95 -7.72
CA LEU A 103 -1.34 1.12 -6.86
C LEU A 103 -2.50 1.79 -7.60
N LEU A 104 -2.24 2.86 -8.37
CA LEU A 104 -3.28 3.51 -9.17
C LEU A 104 -3.88 2.56 -10.21
N GLN A 105 -3.04 1.81 -10.90
CA GLN A 105 -3.48 0.82 -11.87
C GLN A 105 -4.36 -0.26 -11.21
N SER A 106 -3.97 -0.73 -10.03
CA SER A 106 -4.77 -1.69 -9.26
C SER A 106 -6.16 -1.18 -8.92
N VAL A 107 -6.29 0.10 -8.55
CA VAL A 107 -7.60 0.70 -8.26
C VAL A 107 -8.47 0.82 -9.51
N ILE A 108 -7.88 1.14 -10.67
CA ILE A 108 -8.62 1.26 -11.94
C ILE A 108 -9.16 -0.09 -12.42
N ASN A 109 -8.51 -1.19 -12.05
CA ASN A 109 -8.87 -2.54 -12.48
C ASN A 109 -10.00 -3.19 -11.65
N VAL A 110 -10.48 -2.51 -10.60
CA VAL A 110 -11.54 -2.98 -9.69
C VAL A 110 -12.87 -2.33 -10.02
#